data_AF-A0A7V0YUA7-F1
#
_entry.id   AF-A0A7V0YUA7-F1
#
_cell.length_a   1.000
_cell.length_b   1.000
_cell.length_c   1.000
_cell.angle_alpha   90.00
_cell.angle_beta   90.00
_cell.angle_gamma   90.00
#
_symmetry.space_group_name_H-M   'P 1'
#
loop_
_entity.id
_entity.type
_entity.pdbx_description
1 polymer ?
#
loop_
_entity_poly.entity_id
_entity_poly.type
_entity_poly.pdbx_seq_one_letter_code
_entity_poly.pdbx_strand_id
1 'polypeptide(L)'
;MAVRQMQRVRIFAHSSHRASLIKDLQELEIVHINNINEDIESSIEGESRSKIRNLQNDISRLQSTIQYLSNYEPNKGLLNSLMGSGKPLYSSSQYAEIGKKAESGEWRSICDECKMMEDHLSRLTNQENRLHSEKESLKNWVNLDTAIENLKDTEKTAIRVGTIPVNTYDNLINEVSSSNIDLYVEVIGGTIGEINAVVIFLKSDEQIVAPLLAKNGFSTVSFPINSGKISERLKQIDDGIADIYAQRNRIRQRSQELASYRPQLMATYDYINEMLSREEIKTAFLNTEYTFMIDGWSRKSDVPKMREILAKKYKEIEI
;
A
#
# COMPACT_ATOMS: atom_id res chain seq x y z
N MET A 1 22.17 -44.24 -19.98
CA MET A 1 21.64 -42.96 -20.51
C MET A 1 22.76 -42.28 -21.28
N ALA A 2 22.61 -42.09 -22.59
CA ALA A 2 23.66 -41.49 -23.41
C ALA A 2 23.62 -39.95 -23.26
N VAL A 3 24.61 -39.38 -22.59
CA VAL A 3 24.82 -37.94 -22.54
C VAL A 3 25.31 -37.51 -23.93
N ARG A 4 24.49 -36.73 -24.67
CA ARG A 4 24.86 -36.24 -26.01
C ARG A 4 25.72 -34.99 -25.88
N GLN A 5 26.81 -34.92 -26.63
CA GLN A 5 27.72 -33.77 -26.64
C GLN A 5 27.05 -32.55 -27.29
N MET A 6 26.93 -31.46 -26.53
CA MET A 6 26.36 -30.18 -26.98
C MET A 6 27.48 -29.21 -27.41
N GLN A 7 27.16 -28.32 -28.34
CA GLN A 7 28.07 -27.29 -28.84
C GLN A 7 27.33 -25.94 -28.87
N ARG A 8 27.99 -24.88 -28.40
CA ARG A 8 27.51 -23.50 -28.52
C ARG A 8 27.65 -23.03 -29.95
N VAL A 9 26.62 -22.40 -30.49
CA VAL A 9 26.52 -21.92 -31.87
C VAL A 9 26.11 -20.45 -31.84
N ARG A 10 26.78 -19.62 -32.64
CA ARG A 10 26.38 -18.24 -32.88
C ARG A 10 26.09 -18.06 -34.36
N ILE A 11 24.90 -17.55 -34.66
CA ILE A 11 24.42 -17.36 -36.03
C ILE A 11 24.28 -15.86 -36.26
N PHE A 12 24.94 -15.35 -37.30
CA PHE A 12 24.85 -13.95 -37.73
C PHE A 12 24.10 -13.90 -39.07
N ALA A 13 23.08 -13.04 -39.17
CA ALA A 13 22.30 -12.87 -40.39
C ALA A 13 21.78 -11.44 -40.56
N HIS A 14 21.50 -11.03 -41.80
CA HIS A 14 20.93 -9.71 -42.08
C HIS A 14 19.52 -9.55 -41.49
N SER A 15 19.21 -8.39 -40.93
CA SER A 15 17.96 -8.10 -40.19
C SER A 15 16.69 -8.34 -40.99
N SER A 16 16.75 -8.25 -42.33
CA SER A 16 15.62 -8.57 -43.24
C SER A 16 15.13 -10.02 -43.13
N HIS A 17 15.99 -10.93 -42.66
CA HIS A 17 15.70 -12.36 -42.59
C HIS A 17 15.29 -12.84 -41.20
N ARG A 18 15.17 -11.94 -40.22
CA ARG A 18 14.94 -12.27 -38.79
C ARG A 18 13.74 -13.18 -38.55
N ALA A 19 12.57 -12.79 -39.02
CA ALA A 19 11.34 -13.56 -38.80
C ALA A 19 11.39 -14.94 -39.47
N SER A 20 11.97 -15.02 -40.67
CA SER A 20 12.10 -16.28 -41.41
C SER A 20 13.13 -17.22 -40.77
N LEU A 21 14.27 -16.70 -40.32
CA LEU A 21 15.34 -17.50 -39.73
C LEU A 21 14.94 -18.08 -38.36
N ILE A 22 14.27 -17.28 -37.51
CA ILE A 22 13.77 -17.76 -36.22
C ILE A 22 12.73 -18.86 -36.42
N LYS A 23 11.81 -18.68 -37.37
CA LYS A 23 10.81 -19.69 -37.71
C LYS A 23 11.46 -20.98 -38.18
N ASP A 24 12.43 -20.90 -39.08
CA ASP A 24 13.14 -22.07 -39.58
C ASP A 24 13.92 -22.79 -38.46
N LEU A 25 14.59 -22.06 -37.56
CA LEU A 25 15.31 -22.66 -36.44
C LEU A 25 14.38 -23.35 -35.44
N GLN A 26 13.18 -22.78 -35.21
CA GLN A 26 12.14 -23.40 -34.41
C GLN A 26 11.57 -24.66 -35.08
N GLU A 27 11.31 -24.62 -36.39
CA GLU A 27 10.84 -25.78 -37.17
C GLU A 27 11.89 -26.90 -37.24
N LEU A 28 13.18 -26.55 -37.20
CA LEU A 28 14.26 -27.53 -37.25
C LEU A 28 14.50 -28.23 -35.90
N GLU A 29 14.00 -27.70 -34.78
CA GLU A 29 14.12 -28.26 -33.41
C GLU A 29 15.55 -28.65 -32.98
N ILE A 30 16.58 -28.04 -33.59
CA ILE A 30 18.00 -28.43 -33.42
C ILE A 30 18.80 -27.45 -32.56
N VAL A 31 18.28 -26.24 -32.29
CA VAL A 31 18.96 -25.20 -31.50
C VAL A 31 18.10 -24.77 -30.32
N HIS A 32 18.71 -24.72 -29.13
CA HIS A 32 18.18 -24.04 -27.96
C HIS A 32 18.78 -22.63 -27.86
N ILE A 33 17.99 -21.58 -28.05
CA ILE A 33 18.46 -20.19 -28.09
C ILE A 33 18.73 -19.66 -26.66
N ASN A 34 19.86 -19.00 -26.44
CA ASN A 34 20.21 -18.31 -25.20
C ASN A 34 19.89 -16.80 -25.32
N ASN A 35 19.49 -16.18 -24.20
CA ASN A 35 19.41 -14.72 -24.12
C ASN A 35 20.82 -14.12 -24.17
N ILE A 36 21.06 -13.21 -25.12
CA ILE A 36 22.33 -12.48 -25.22
C ILE A 36 22.08 -11.05 -24.73
N ASN A 37 22.32 -10.82 -23.45
CA ASN A 37 22.42 -9.48 -22.90
C ASN A 37 23.88 -9.27 -22.51
N GLU A 38 24.63 -8.49 -23.28
CA GLU A 38 25.69 -7.59 -22.80
C GLU A 38 26.34 -6.88 -24.01
N ASP A 39 26.27 -5.53 -23.98
CA ASP A 39 27.16 -4.57 -24.66
C ASP A 39 26.84 -3.99 -26.06
N ILE A 40 25.59 -3.72 -26.44
CA ILE A 40 25.30 -2.79 -27.56
C ILE A 40 24.18 -1.80 -27.20
N GLU A 41 24.52 -0.66 -26.58
CA GLU A 41 23.58 0.46 -26.41
C GLU A 41 23.24 1.09 -27.78
N SER A 42 22.15 0.62 -28.39
CA SER A 42 21.51 1.29 -29.53
C SER A 42 20.26 2.05 -29.07
N SER A 43 19.91 3.15 -29.73
CA SER A 43 18.73 3.98 -29.40
C SER A 43 17.40 3.20 -29.40
N ILE A 44 17.34 2.08 -30.13
CA ILE A 44 16.22 1.14 -30.17
C ILE A 44 16.06 0.40 -28.83
N GLU A 45 17.14 0.14 -28.08
CA GLU A 45 17.07 -0.45 -26.74
C GLU A 45 16.44 0.52 -25.72
N GLY A 46 16.70 1.83 -25.85
CA GLY A 46 16.16 2.85 -24.93
C GLY A 46 14.63 2.94 -25.00
N GLU A 47 14.07 2.99 -26.21
CA GLU A 47 12.61 2.99 -26.41
C GLU A 47 12.00 1.68 -25.93
N SER A 48 12.58 0.53 -26.27
CA SER A 48 12.07 -0.77 -25.84
C SER A 48 12.12 -0.97 -24.33
N ARG A 49 13.19 -0.52 -23.66
CA ARG A 49 13.31 -0.53 -22.18
C ARG A 49 12.27 0.37 -21.52
N SER A 50 12.02 1.56 -22.07
CA SER A 50 10.98 2.48 -21.56
C SER A 50 9.58 1.87 -21.68
N LYS A 51 9.30 1.19 -22.81
CA LYS A 51 8.03 0.50 -23.05
C LYS A 51 7.83 -0.69 -22.12
N ILE A 52 8.85 -1.52 -21.92
CA ILE A 52 8.85 -2.61 -20.94
C ILE A 52 8.55 -2.07 -19.53
N ARG A 53 9.25 -1.00 -19.11
CA ARG A 53 9.01 -0.37 -17.80
C ARG A 53 7.58 0.14 -17.65
N ASN A 54 7.03 0.79 -18.68
CA ASN A 54 5.65 1.29 -18.65
C ASN A 54 4.64 0.13 -18.55
N LEU A 55 4.83 -0.95 -19.32
CA LEU A 55 3.98 -2.14 -19.27
C LEU A 55 4.06 -2.81 -17.87
N GLN A 56 5.25 -2.92 -17.29
CA GLN A 56 5.43 -3.44 -15.92
C GLN A 56 4.71 -2.57 -14.87
N ASN A 57 4.81 -1.25 -14.97
CA ASN A 57 4.08 -0.34 -14.09
C ASN A 57 2.55 -0.51 -14.23
N ASP A 58 2.06 -0.62 -15.47
CA ASP A 58 0.64 -0.83 -15.76
C ASP A 58 0.14 -2.17 -15.20
N ILE A 59 0.92 -3.24 -15.35
CA ILE A 59 0.66 -4.56 -14.76
C ILE A 59 0.56 -4.47 -13.24
N SER A 60 1.51 -3.78 -12.59
CA SER A 60 1.49 -3.58 -11.13
C SER A 60 0.24 -2.83 -10.67
N ARG A 61 -0.14 -1.74 -11.37
CA ARG A 61 -1.36 -0.98 -11.08
C ARG A 61 -2.62 -1.84 -11.20
N LEU A 62 -2.73 -2.61 -12.27
CA LEU A 62 -3.85 -3.54 -12.48
C LEU A 62 -3.89 -4.61 -11.40
N GLN A 63 -2.76 -5.22 -11.08
CA GLN A 63 -2.68 -6.25 -10.04
C GLN A 63 -3.16 -5.71 -8.68
N SER A 64 -2.66 -4.56 -8.24
CA SER A 64 -3.08 -3.92 -7.00
C SER A 64 -4.58 -3.58 -7.02
N THR A 65 -5.09 -3.07 -8.14
CA THR A 65 -6.52 -2.73 -8.29
C THR A 65 -7.41 -3.96 -8.25
N ILE A 66 -7.04 -5.05 -8.93
CA ILE A 66 -7.78 -6.31 -8.95
C ILE A 66 -7.83 -6.93 -7.55
N GLN A 67 -6.74 -6.84 -6.79
CA GLN A 67 -6.65 -7.32 -5.40
C GLN A 67 -7.46 -6.43 -4.44
N TYR A 68 -7.42 -5.11 -4.63
CA TYR A 68 -8.25 -4.18 -3.86
C TYR A 68 -9.74 -4.49 -4.07
N LEU A 69 -10.18 -4.60 -5.33
CA LEU A 69 -11.57 -4.82 -5.69
C LEU A 69 -12.09 -6.22 -5.32
N SER A 70 -11.24 -7.23 -5.15
CA SER A 70 -11.70 -8.57 -4.71
C SER A 70 -12.35 -8.54 -3.33
N ASN A 71 -12.02 -7.56 -2.49
CA ASN A 71 -12.63 -7.39 -1.16
C ASN A 71 -14.07 -6.84 -1.22
N TYR A 72 -14.50 -6.35 -2.39
CA TYR A 72 -15.79 -5.68 -2.58
C TYR A 72 -16.69 -6.41 -3.58
N GLU A 73 -16.28 -7.58 -4.08
CA GLU A 73 -17.15 -8.40 -4.91
C GLU A 73 -18.38 -8.82 -4.10
N PRO A 74 -19.60 -8.67 -4.65
CA PRO A 74 -20.78 -9.26 -4.03
C PRO A 74 -20.52 -10.76 -3.95
N ASN A 75 -20.65 -11.36 -2.76
CA ASN A 75 -20.44 -12.78 -2.48
C ASN A 75 -21.05 -13.67 -3.58
N LYS A 76 -20.31 -13.90 -4.67
CA LYS A 76 -20.50 -15.03 -5.55
C LYS A 76 -19.95 -16.15 -4.71
N GLY A 77 -20.85 -16.78 -3.96
CA GLY A 77 -20.50 -17.65 -2.84
C GLY A 77 -19.41 -18.67 -3.18
N LEU A 78 -18.84 -19.24 -2.13
CA LEU A 78 -17.88 -20.34 -2.06
C LEU A 78 -17.96 -21.43 -3.16
N LEU A 79 -19.07 -21.52 -3.91
CA LEU A 79 -19.25 -22.34 -5.10
C LEU A 79 -18.39 -21.92 -6.31
N ASN A 80 -18.14 -20.64 -6.57
CA ASN A 80 -17.28 -20.23 -7.69
C ASN A 80 -15.78 -20.42 -7.42
N SER A 81 -15.36 -20.46 -6.16
CA SER A 81 -13.99 -20.83 -5.77
C SER A 81 -13.75 -22.34 -5.79
N LEU A 82 -14.80 -23.15 -5.74
CA LEU A 82 -14.74 -24.62 -5.81
C LEU A 82 -14.89 -25.16 -7.24
N MET A 83 -15.67 -24.50 -8.10
CA MET A 83 -15.62 -24.72 -9.54
C MET A 83 -14.43 -23.95 -10.09
N GLY A 84 -13.26 -24.60 -10.19
CA GLY A 84 -12.09 -24.04 -10.83
C GLY A 84 -12.48 -23.34 -12.12
N SER A 85 -12.43 -22.00 -12.11
CA SER A 85 -12.79 -21.18 -13.25
C SER A 85 -11.76 -21.45 -14.33
N GLY A 86 -12.06 -22.39 -15.22
CA GLY A 86 -11.30 -22.56 -16.45
C GLY A 86 -11.16 -21.18 -17.08
N LYS A 87 -9.93 -20.79 -17.40
CA LYS A 87 -9.65 -19.50 -18.02
C LYS A 87 -10.65 -19.30 -19.16
N PRO A 88 -11.47 -18.23 -19.16
CA PRO A 88 -12.45 -18.03 -20.21
C PRO A 88 -11.74 -18.08 -21.57
N LEU A 89 -12.17 -18.99 -22.43
CA LEU A 89 -11.67 -19.10 -23.79
C LEU A 89 -12.28 -17.96 -24.59
N TYR A 90 -11.47 -16.96 -24.91
CA TYR A 90 -11.88 -15.86 -25.77
C TYR A 90 -11.75 -16.26 -27.24
N SER A 91 -12.80 -16.01 -28.02
CA SER A 91 -12.70 -16.05 -29.48
C SER A 91 -11.77 -14.93 -30.00
N SER A 92 -11.25 -15.08 -31.22
CA SER A 92 -10.34 -14.09 -31.82
C SER A 92 -10.95 -12.68 -31.91
N SER A 93 -12.27 -12.57 -32.12
CA SER A 93 -12.98 -11.28 -32.14
C SER A 93 -13.10 -10.66 -30.74
N GLN A 94 -13.40 -11.47 -29.72
CA GLN A 94 -13.46 -11.02 -28.32
C GLN A 94 -12.10 -10.56 -27.81
N TYR A 95 -11.04 -11.28 -28.17
CA TYR A 95 -9.67 -10.89 -27.82
C TYR A 95 -9.28 -9.55 -28.47
N ALA A 96 -9.64 -9.32 -29.74
CA ALA A 96 -9.40 -8.03 -30.40
C ALA A 96 -10.15 -6.87 -29.73
N GLU A 97 -11.36 -7.11 -29.21
CA GLU A 97 -12.12 -6.11 -28.46
C GLU A 97 -11.47 -5.79 -27.10
N ILE A 98 -10.97 -6.80 -26.39
CA ILE A 98 -10.19 -6.62 -25.15
C ILE A 98 -8.96 -5.77 -25.42
N GLY A 99 -8.22 -6.05 -26.50
CA GLY A 99 -7.05 -5.28 -26.90
C GLY A 99 -7.39 -3.81 -27.16
N LYS A 100 -8.44 -3.53 -27.93
CA LYS A 100 -8.91 -2.14 -28.17
C LYS A 100 -9.25 -1.40 -26.87
N LYS A 101 -9.95 -2.06 -25.94
CA LYS A 101 -10.29 -1.48 -24.63
C LYS A 101 -9.06 -1.26 -23.77
N ALA A 102 -8.11 -2.20 -23.76
CA ALA A 102 -6.84 -2.05 -23.04
C ALA A 102 -6.01 -0.88 -23.57
N GLU A 103 -5.91 -0.75 -24.90
CA GLU A 103 -5.19 0.33 -25.59
C GLU A 103 -5.85 1.70 -25.40
N SER A 104 -7.18 1.76 -25.25
CA SER A 104 -7.91 3.00 -24.96
C SER A 104 -7.45 3.67 -23.65
N GLY A 105 -6.92 2.88 -22.71
CA GLY A 105 -6.43 3.37 -21.44
C GLY A 105 -7.50 3.73 -20.40
N GLU A 106 -8.79 3.51 -20.70
CA GLU A 106 -9.91 3.79 -19.77
C GLU A 106 -9.74 3.09 -18.41
N TRP A 107 -9.13 1.90 -18.39
CA TRP A 107 -8.86 1.16 -17.16
C TRP A 107 -7.97 1.93 -16.17
N ARG A 108 -7.15 2.88 -16.63
CA ARG A 108 -6.23 3.65 -15.78
C ARG A 108 -7.00 4.56 -14.82
N SER A 109 -8.12 5.16 -15.25
CA SER A 109 -8.92 6.01 -14.37
C SER A 109 -9.58 5.21 -13.24
N ILE A 110 -10.00 3.97 -13.52
CA ILE A 110 -10.52 3.04 -12.51
C ILE A 110 -9.42 2.69 -11.50
N CYS A 111 -8.21 2.41 -11.96
CA CYS A 111 -7.06 2.17 -11.08
C CYS A 111 -6.74 3.38 -10.20
N ASP A 112 -6.74 4.59 -10.77
CA ASP A 112 -6.45 5.82 -10.03
C ASP A 112 -7.53 6.10 -8.98
N GLU A 113 -8.80 5.92 -9.33
CA GLU A 113 -9.92 6.06 -8.38
C GLU A 113 -9.82 5.04 -7.24
N CYS A 114 -9.53 3.77 -7.53
CA CYS A 114 -9.31 2.74 -6.51
C CYS A 114 -8.14 3.09 -5.60
N LYS A 115 -7.04 3.60 -6.16
CA LYS A 115 -5.86 3.97 -5.38
C LYS A 115 -6.15 5.16 -4.46
N MET A 116 -6.84 6.17 -4.96
CA MET A 116 -7.28 7.32 -4.16
C MET A 116 -8.19 6.89 -3.01
N MET A 117 -9.12 5.96 -3.24
CA MET A 117 -10.00 5.42 -2.21
C MET A 117 -9.23 4.61 -1.14
N GLU A 118 -8.27 3.78 -1.56
CA GLU A 118 -7.41 3.03 -0.64
C GLU A 118 -6.58 3.97 0.25
N ASP A 119 -5.96 4.99 -0.33
CA ASP A 119 -5.18 5.99 0.40
C ASP A 119 -6.08 6.80 1.35
N HIS A 120 -7.31 7.11 0.93
CA HIS A 120 -8.30 7.79 1.77
C HIS A 120 -8.71 6.92 2.97
N LEU A 121 -8.96 5.62 2.76
CA LEU A 121 -9.25 4.70 3.86
C LEU A 121 -8.11 4.64 4.89
N SER A 122 -6.86 4.64 4.43
CA SER A 122 -5.69 4.68 5.33
C SER A 122 -5.67 5.96 6.18
N ARG A 123 -5.94 7.11 5.56
CA ARG A 123 -6.04 8.40 6.29
C ARG A 123 -7.16 8.40 7.31
N LEU A 124 -8.34 7.90 6.95
CA LEU A 124 -9.49 7.79 7.85
C LEU A 124 -9.19 6.89 9.06
N THR A 125 -8.50 5.77 8.86
CA THR A 125 -8.07 4.89 9.96
C THR A 125 -7.09 5.59 10.90
N ASN A 126 -6.12 6.32 10.37
CA ASN A 126 -5.20 7.09 11.22
C ASN A 126 -5.92 8.20 11.99
N GLN A 127 -6.89 8.87 11.37
CA GLN A 127 -7.70 9.90 12.02
C GLN A 127 -8.59 9.32 13.12
N GLU A 128 -9.28 8.21 12.86
CA GLU A 128 -10.12 7.51 13.84
C GLU A 128 -9.30 7.08 15.06
N ASN A 129 -8.12 6.48 14.84
CA ASN A 129 -7.22 6.10 15.93
C ASN A 129 -6.80 7.30 16.79
N ARG A 130 -6.49 8.45 16.17
CA ARG A 130 -6.17 9.68 16.89
C ARG A 130 -7.35 10.17 17.74
N LEU A 131 -8.56 10.19 17.16
CA LEU A 131 -9.78 10.59 17.87
C LEU A 131 -10.10 9.65 19.04
N HIS A 132 -9.93 8.33 18.88
CA HIS A 132 -10.11 7.38 19.98
C HIS A 132 -9.10 7.57 21.11
N SER A 133 -7.82 7.75 20.79
CA SER A 133 -6.79 8.03 21.79
C SER A 133 -7.08 9.34 22.53
N GLU A 134 -7.50 10.38 21.82
CA GLU A 134 -7.90 11.65 22.41
C GLU A 134 -9.12 11.47 23.33
N LYS A 135 -10.16 10.76 22.88
CA LYS A 135 -11.35 10.44 23.67
C LYS A 135 -11.00 9.71 24.97
N GLU A 136 -10.14 8.72 24.87
CA GLU A 136 -9.70 7.91 26.02
C GLU A 136 -8.97 8.76 27.06
N SER A 137 -8.15 9.72 26.63
CA SER A 137 -7.47 10.65 27.53
C SER A 137 -8.41 11.65 28.23
N LEU A 138 -9.55 11.97 27.60
CA LEU A 138 -10.49 12.99 28.06
C LEU A 138 -11.69 12.43 28.83
N LYS A 139 -12.05 11.15 28.65
CA LYS A 139 -13.30 10.58 29.18
C LYS A 139 -13.43 10.69 30.71
N ASN A 140 -12.33 10.57 31.44
CA ASN A 140 -12.33 10.63 32.91
C ASN A 140 -12.42 12.08 33.43
N TRP A 141 -12.42 13.06 32.54
CA TRP A 141 -12.49 14.49 32.83
C TRP A 141 -13.79 15.13 32.35
N VAL A 142 -14.79 14.31 31.97
CA VAL A 142 -16.06 14.80 31.40
C VAL A 142 -16.82 15.76 32.33
N ASN A 143 -16.67 15.60 33.64
CA ASN A 143 -17.32 16.45 34.65
C ASN A 143 -16.55 17.75 34.92
N LEU A 144 -15.42 18.00 34.27
CA LEU A 144 -14.72 19.27 34.38
C LEU A 144 -15.53 20.35 33.65
N ASP A 145 -16.28 21.15 34.40
CA ASP A 145 -17.24 22.12 33.85
C ASP A 145 -16.61 23.49 33.48
N THR A 146 -15.29 23.61 33.57
CA THR A 146 -14.58 24.83 33.17
C THR A 146 -13.81 24.64 31.87
N ALA A 147 -13.62 25.72 31.14
CA ALA A 147 -12.76 25.74 29.96
C ALA A 147 -11.30 25.62 30.39
N ILE A 148 -10.48 24.88 29.63
CA ILE A 148 -9.11 24.54 30.03
C ILE A 148 -8.22 25.78 30.14
N GLU A 149 -8.45 26.80 29.34
CA GLU A 149 -7.76 28.09 29.42
C GLU A 149 -7.99 28.83 30.75
N ASN A 150 -9.00 28.43 31.52
CA ASN A 150 -9.27 28.95 32.86
C ASN A 150 -8.53 28.16 33.95
N LEU A 151 -7.97 26.97 33.65
CA LEU A 151 -7.17 26.16 34.56
C LEU A 151 -5.72 26.67 34.63
N LYS A 152 -5.57 27.94 34.99
CA LYS A 152 -4.28 28.60 35.14
C LYS A 152 -4.21 29.31 36.47
N ASP A 153 -3.00 29.46 36.98
CA ASP A 153 -2.73 30.20 38.20
C ASP A 153 -3.36 31.60 38.14
N THR A 154 -3.94 32.02 39.26
CA THR A 154 -4.39 33.41 39.44
C THR A 154 -3.20 34.25 39.94
N GLU A 155 -3.44 35.50 40.34
CA GLU A 155 -2.39 36.29 40.99
C GLU A 155 -1.86 35.61 42.27
N LYS A 156 -2.77 35.08 43.11
CA LYS A 156 -2.46 34.61 44.46
C LYS A 156 -2.60 33.09 44.65
N THR A 157 -3.33 32.41 43.79
CA THR A 157 -3.57 30.96 43.89
C THR A 157 -2.86 30.20 42.76
N ALA A 158 -2.37 29.02 43.12
CA ALA A 158 -1.87 28.02 42.18
C ALA A 158 -3.01 27.02 41.89
N ILE A 159 -3.15 26.62 40.62
CA ILE A 159 -4.09 25.59 40.19
C ILE A 159 -3.29 24.44 39.58
N ARG A 160 -3.51 23.23 40.07
CA ARG A 160 -2.89 22.00 39.54
C ARG A 160 -3.98 21.02 39.19
N VAL A 161 -3.91 20.46 37.99
CA VAL A 161 -4.86 19.46 37.50
C VAL A 161 -4.11 18.15 37.30
N GLY A 162 -4.61 17.06 37.87
CA GLY A 162 -3.85 15.83 37.91
C GLY A 162 -4.59 14.64 38.49
N THR A 163 -3.86 13.53 38.63
CA THR A 163 -4.36 12.29 39.20
C THR A 163 -3.73 12.00 40.55
N ILE A 164 -4.48 11.35 41.44
CA ILE A 164 -4.04 10.90 42.77
C ILE A 164 -4.39 9.41 42.89
N PRO A 165 -3.47 8.53 43.31
CA PRO A 165 -3.80 7.14 43.60
C PRO A 165 -4.92 7.04 44.65
N VAL A 166 -5.93 6.20 44.38
CA VAL A 166 -7.10 6.06 45.28
C VAL A 166 -6.68 5.70 46.71
N ASN A 167 -5.64 4.88 46.85
CA ASN A 167 -5.12 4.41 48.14
C ASN A 167 -4.37 5.47 48.96
N THR A 168 -3.95 6.59 48.36
CA THR A 168 -3.25 7.68 49.06
C THR A 168 -4.10 8.92 49.25
N TYR A 169 -5.27 8.99 48.60
CA TYR A 169 -6.16 10.15 48.66
C TYR A 169 -6.59 10.51 50.09
N ASP A 170 -7.09 9.53 50.86
CA ASP A 170 -7.53 9.79 52.24
C ASP A 170 -6.36 10.27 53.14
N ASN A 171 -5.15 9.74 52.91
CA ASN A 171 -3.96 10.20 53.62
C ASN A 171 -3.61 11.66 53.26
N LEU A 172 -3.69 12.04 51.98
CA LEU A 172 -3.48 13.42 51.54
C LEU A 172 -4.47 14.36 52.26
N ILE A 173 -5.76 14.03 52.26
CA ILE A 173 -6.79 14.88 52.90
C ILE A 173 -6.57 14.97 54.42
N ASN A 174 -6.19 13.88 55.08
CA ASN A 174 -5.88 13.87 56.51
C ASN A 174 -4.63 14.71 56.85
N GLU A 175 -3.56 14.61 56.04
CA GLU A 175 -2.35 15.41 56.22
C GLU A 175 -2.61 16.90 56.00
N VAL A 176 -3.39 17.26 54.98
CA VAL A 176 -3.84 18.64 54.74
C VAL A 176 -4.65 19.15 55.93
N SER A 177 -5.64 18.38 56.40
CA SER A 177 -6.52 18.79 57.51
C SER A 177 -5.78 18.91 58.85
N SER A 178 -4.68 18.17 59.03
CA SER A 178 -3.82 18.24 60.22
C SER A 178 -2.76 19.35 60.11
N SER A 179 -2.59 19.92 58.93
CA SER A 179 -1.70 21.03 58.64
C SER A 179 -2.48 22.35 58.59
N ASN A 180 -1.83 23.48 58.86
CA ASN A 180 -2.47 24.80 58.73
C ASN A 180 -2.41 25.32 57.28
N ILE A 181 -2.63 24.43 56.30
CA ILE A 181 -2.48 24.68 54.87
C ILE A 181 -3.88 24.81 54.24
N ASP A 182 -4.12 25.91 53.55
CA ASP A 182 -5.35 26.14 52.79
C ASP A 182 -5.23 25.47 51.40
N LEU A 183 -5.61 24.19 51.34
CA LEU A 183 -5.64 23.41 50.11
C LEU A 183 -7.05 22.87 49.85
N TYR A 184 -7.57 23.20 48.68
CA TYR A 184 -8.84 22.70 48.17
C TYR A 184 -8.60 21.63 47.12
N VAL A 185 -9.28 20.49 47.26
CA VAL A 185 -9.30 19.41 46.25
C VAL A 185 -10.72 19.23 45.75
N GLU A 186 -10.91 19.41 44.45
CA GLU A 186 -12.13 19.06 43.75
C GLU A 186 -11.94 17.74 43.01
N VAL A 187 -12.74 16.73 43.34
CA VAL A 187 -12.75 15.46 42.63
C VAL A 187 -13.63 15.59 41.40
N ILE A 188 -13.02 15.47 40.22
CA ILE A 188 -13.68 15.56 38.92
C ILE A 188 -14.22 14.19 38.48
N GLY A 189 -13.46 13.14 38.77
CA GLY A 189 -13.78 11.78 38.33
C GLY A 189 -12.69 10.81 38.78
N GLY A 190 -12.63 9.66 38.12
CA GLY A 190 -11.58 8.68 38.41
C GLY A 190 -11.82 7.32 37.78
N THR A 191 -10.86 6.45 37.99
CA THR A 191 -10.88 5.02 37.67
C THR A 191 -10.77 4.21 38.97
N ILE A 192 -10.65 2.88 38.86
CA ILE A 192 -10.47 2.01 40.03
C ILE A 192 -9.14 2.29 40.75
N GLY A 193 -8.11 2.81 40.05
CA GLY A 193 -6.78 3.05 40.62
C GLY A 193 -6.45 4.52 40.90
N GLU A 194 -7.09 5.45 40.19
CA GLU A 194 -6.73 6.87 40.22
C GLU A 194 -7.97 7.77 40.35
N ILE A 195 -7.81 8.87 41.09
CA ILE A 195 -8.78 9.95 41.22
C ILE A 195 -8.29 11.14 40.39
N ASN A 196 -9.15 11.67 39.54
CA ASN A 196 -8.88 12.88 38.77
C ASN A 196 -9.33 14.08 39.59
N ALA A 197 -8.41 15.00 39.85
CA ALA A 197 -8.64 16.12 40.75
C ALA A 197 -8.10 17.44 40.21
N VAL A 198 -8.76 18.52 40.62
CA VAL A 198 -8.26 19.88 40.56
C VAL A 198 -7.86 20.29 41.98
N VAL A 199 -6.62 20.71 42.15
CA VAL A 199 -6.06 21.16 43.42
C VAL A 199 -5.80 22.65 43.34
N ILE A 200 -6.31 23.40 44.32
CA ILE A 200 -6.17 24.85 44.41
C ILE A 200 -5.60 25.20 45.78
N PHE A 201 -4.55 26.01 45.81
CA PHE A 201 -3.88 26.45 47.04
C PHE A 201 -3.24 27.82 46.86
N LEU A 202 -2.82 28.45 47.96
CA LEU A 202 -2.11 29.73 47.92
C LEU A 202 -0.68 29.56 47.40
N LYS A 203 -0.23 30.46 46.53
CA LYS A 203 1.14 30.41 45.99
C LYS A 203 2.22 30.56 47.07
N SER A 204 1.92 31.19 48.19
CA SER A 204 2.81 31.27 49.35
C SER A 204 3.19 29.89 49.90
N ASP A 205 2.32 28.90 49.68
CA ASP A 205 2.41 27.59 50.31
C ASP A 205 2.96 26.52 49.35
N GLU A 206 3.36 26.90 48.12
CA GLU A 206 3.86 25.99 47.09
C GLU A 206 5.01 25.10 47.58
N GLN A 207 5.94 25.66 48.37
CA GLN A 207 7.08 24.91 48.90
C GLN A 207 6.68 23.81 49.91
N ILE A 208 5.47 23.89 50.46
CA ILE A 208 4.94 22.92 51.41
C ILE A 208 3.97 21.97 50.70
N VAL A 209 3.11 22.50 49.84
CA VAL A 209 2.08 21.74 49.10
C VAL A 209 2.68 20.84 48.03
N ALA A 210 3.64 21.32 47.24
CA ALA A 210 4.19 20.52 46.14
C ALA A 210 4.87 19.22 46.62
N PRO A 211 5.70 19.21 47.69
CA PRO A 211 6.22 17.97 48.27
C PRO A 211 5.13 17.07 48.85
N LEU A 212 4.09 17.64 49.46
CA LEU A 212 2.96 16.89 50.02
C LEU A 212 2.17 16.17 48.92
N LEU A 213 1.88 16.86 47.82
CA LEU A 213 1.25 16.29 46.63
C LEU A 213 2.12 15.17 46.03
N ALA A 214 3.43 15.42 45.85
CA ALA A 214 4.35 14.43 45.32
C ALA A 214 4.48 13.19 46.22
N LYS A 215 4.56 13.37 47.54
CA LYS A 215 4.60 12.28 48.54
C LYS A 215 3.36 11.37 48.43
N ASN A 216 2.20 11.94 48.14
CA ASN A 216 0.95 11.21 48.00
C ASN A 216 0.68 10.76 46.55
N GLY A 217 1.66 10.87 45.65
CA GLY A 217 1.58 10.35 44.29
C GLY A 217 0.80 11.22 43.30
N PHE A 218 0.54 12.49 43.62
CA PHE A 218 -0.11 13.41 42.69
C PHE A 218 0.72 13.57 41.41
N SER A 219 0.09 13.36 40.26
CA SER A 219 0.71 13.49 38.95
C SER A 219 -0.05 14.51 38.11
N THR A 220 0.64 15.53 37.60
CA THR A 220 0.00 16.55 36.75
C THR A 220 -0.41 15.95 35.41
N VAL A 221 -1.56 16.39 34.89
CA VAL A 221 -2.06 15.99 33.57
C VAL A 221 -2.00 17.17 32.62
N SER A 222 -1.51 16.90 31.41
CA SER A 222 -1.59 17.82 30.28
C SER A 222 -2.72 17.37 29.36
N PHE A 223 -3.61 18.31 29.01
CA PHE A 223 -4.70 18.02 28.07
C PHE A 223 -4.23 18.13 26.62
N PRO A 224 -4.74 17.29 25.70
CA PRO A 224 -4.44 17.38 24.28
C PRO A 224 -5.11 18.58 23.58
N ILE A 225 -5.84 19.43 24.31
CA ILE A 225 -6.55 20.60 23.81
C ILE A 225 -6.13 21.86 24.55
N ASN A 226 -6.14 22.98 23.82
CA ASN A 226 -5.64 24.27 24.31
C ASN A 226 -6.75 25.23 24.77
N SER A 227 -8.01 24.95 24.43
CA SER A 227 -9.16 25.82 24.75
C SER A 227 -10.49 25.07 24.73
N GLY A 228 -11.49 25.62 25.42
CA GLY A 228 -12.86 25.10 25.47
C GLY A 228 -13.08 24.06 26.56
N LYS A 229 -14.33 23.57 26.66
CA LYS A 229 -14.72 22.55 27.64
C LYS A 229 -14.43 21.14 27.13
N ILE A 230 -14.06 20.25 28.05
CA ILE A 230 -13.81 18.83 27.73
C ILE A 230 -15.07 18.14 27.19
N SER A 231 -16.25 18.44 27.76
CA SER A 231 -17.53 17.90 27.31
C SER A 231 -17.86 18.28 25.86
N GLU A 232 -17.59 19.52 25.47
CA GLU A 232 -17.77 20.00 24.09
C GLU A 232 -16.79 19.30 23.13
N ARG A 233 -15.53 19.12 23.55
CA ARG A 233 -14.54 18.41 22.74
C ARG A 233 -14.91 16.94 22.54
N LEU A 234 -15.34 16.25 23.59
CA LEU A 234 -15.80 14.87 23.50
C LEU A 234 -16.95 14.71 22.49
N LYS A 235 -17.88 15.66 22.46
CA LYS A 235 -18.96 15.70 21.46
C LYS A 235 -18.42 15.86 20.04
N GLN A 236 -17.48 16.79 19.82
CA GLN A 236 -16.86 16.97 18.50
C GLN A 236 -16.10 15.73 18.02
N ILE A 237 -15.44 15.02 18.94
CA ILE A 237 -14.77 13.75 18.63
C ILE A 237 -15.81 12.72 18.19
N ASP A 238 -16.93 12.59 18.90
CA ASP A 238 -17.99 11.64 18.56
C ASP A 238 -18.63 11.96 17.21
N ASP A 239 -18.89 13.23 16.93
CA ASP A 239 -19.37 13.69 15.61
C ASP A 239 -18.34 13.39 14.51
N GLY A 240 -17.06 13.59 14.79
CA GLY A 240 -15.96 13.27 13.86
C GLY A 240 -15.84 11.77 13.56
N ILE A 241 -16.00 10.90 14.58
CA ILE A 241 -16.02 9.45 14.41
C ILE A 241 -17.23 9.03 13.56
N ALA A 242 -18.41 9.60 13.82
CA ALA A 242 -19.61 9.34 13.04
C ALA A 242 -19.44 9.73 11.56
N ASP A 243 -18.82 10.87 11.28
CA ASP A 243 -18.50 11.31 9.93
C ASP A 243 -17.51 10.36 9.23
N ILE A 244 -16.47 9.89 9.93
CA ILE A 244 -15.54 8.88 9.39
C ILE A 244 -16.29 7.60 8.98
N TYR A 245 -17.25 7.13 9.78
CA TYR A 245 -18.07 5.97 9.41
C TYR A 245 -18.91 6.24 8.16
N ALA A 246 -19.51 7.43 8.06
CA ALA A 246 -20.27 7.82 6.87
C ALA A 246 -19.38 7.87 5.61
N GLN A 247 -18.17 8.43 5.71
CA GLN A 247 -17.21 8.48 4.62
C GLN A 247 -16.76 7.08 4.19
N ARG A 248 -16.42 6.19 5.13
CA ARG A 248 -16.08 4.79 4.83
C ARG A 248 -17.21 4.06 4.12
N ASN A 249 -18.45 4.29 4.52
CA ASN A 249 -19.61 3.69 3.85
C ASN A 249 -19.75 4.18 2.41
N ARG A 250 -19.54 5.48 2.14
CA ARG A 250 -19.53 6.03 0.76
C ARG A 250 -18.43 5.40 -0.09
N ILE A 251 -17.20 5.30 0.45
CA ILE A 251 -16.09 4.64 -0.23
C ILE A 251 -16.45 3.19 -0.52
N ARG A 252 -16.97 2.45 0.46
CA ARG A 252 -17.39 1.05 0.29
C ARG A 252 -18.42 0.88 -0.82
N GLN A 253 -19.45 1.72 -0.87
CA GLN A 253 -20.46 1.68 -1.93
C GLN A 253 -19.83 1.91 -3.30
N ARG A 254 -18.97 2.93 -3.41
CA ARG A 254 -18.27 3.22 -4.67
C ARG A 254 -17.34 2.09 -5.10
N SER A 255 -16.60 1.48 -4.17
CA SER A 255 -15.75 0.32 -4.45
C SER A 255 -16.55 -0.91 -4.88
N GLN A 256 -17.77 -1.09 -4.35
CA GLN A 256 -18.69 -2.14 -4.80
C GLN A 256 -19.19 -1.92 -6.23
N GLU A 257 -19.50 -0.67 -6.60
CA GLU A 257 -19.83 -0.33 -7.99
C GLU A 257 -18.66 -0.65 -8.92
N LEU A 258 -17.44 -0.23 -8.53
CA LEU A 258 -16.23 -0.47 -9.32
C LEU A 258 -15.82 -1.95 -9.39
N ALA A 259 -16.19 -2.76 -8.40
CA ALA A 259 -15.93 -4.21 -8.41
C ALA A 259 -16.57 -4.92 -9.61
N SER A 260 -17.63 -4.36 -10.20
CA SER A 260 -18.24 -4.88 -11.43
C SER A 260 -17.28 -4.87 -12.64
N TYR A 261 -16.29 -3.96 -12.67
CA TYR A 261 -15.28 -3.88 -13.73
C TYR A 261 -14.12 -4.86 -13.55
N ARG A 262 -14.04 -5.56 -12.40
CA ARG A 262 -12.91 -6.45 -12.09
C ARG A 262 -12.64 -7.51 -13.18
N PRO A 263 -13.63 -8.19 -13.78
CA PRO A 263 -13.38 -9.12 -14.89
C PRO A 263 -12.74 -8.44 -16.12
N GLN A 264 -13.15 -7.21 -16.45
CA GLN A 264 -12.55 -6.44 -17.54
C GLN A 264 -11.11 -6.05 -17.23
N LEU A 265 -10.81 -5.66 -15.98
CA LEU A 265 -9.45 -5.36 -15.53
C LEU A 265 -8.55 -6.61 -15.59
N MET A 266 -9.07 -7.79 -15.23
CA MET A 266 -8.34 -9.06 -15.36
C MET A 266 -8.02 -9.40 -16.83
N ALA A 267 -8.99 -9.23 -17.73
CA ALA A 267 -8.75 -9.42 -19.16
C ALA A 267 -7.70 -8.42 -19.71
N THR A 268 -7.75 -7.17 -19.23
CA THR A 268 -6.76 -6.14 -19.56
C THR A 268 -5.37 -6.49 -19.03
N TYR A 269 -5.29 -7.01 -17.80
CA TYR A 269 -4.05 -7.50 -17.20
C TYR A 269 -3.43 -8.63 -18.03
N ASP A 270 -4.22 -9.61 -18.45
CA ASP A 270 -3.74 -10.72 -19.28
C ASP A 270 -3.20 -10.20 -20.64
N TYR A 271 -3.92 -9.27 -21.26
CA TYR A 271 -3.50 -8.64 -22.53
C TYR A 271 -2.18 -7.87 -22.39
N ILE A 272 -2.04 -7.03 -21.36
CA ILE A 272 -0.82 -6.23 -21.14
C ILE A 272 0.38 -7.14 -20.78
N ASN A 273 0.16 -8.24 -20.05
CA ASN A 273 1.21 -9.24 -19.82
C ASN A 273 1.70 -9.90 -21.11
N GLU A 274 0.79 -10.19 -22.04
CA GLU A 274 1.17 -10.70 -23.35
C GLU A 274 1.96 -9.65 -24.15
N MET A 275 1.55 -8.39 -24.11
CA MET A 275 2.31 -7.30 -24.72
C MET A 275 3.72 -7.19 -24.12
N LEU A 276 3.85 -7.29 -22.80
CA LEU A 276 5.14 -7.28 -22.11
C LEU A 276 6.03 -8.43 -22.62
N SER A 277 5.50 -9.65 -22.63
CA SER A 277 6.24 -10.82 -23.12
C SER A 277 6.70 -10.64 -24.58
N ARG A 278 5.84 -10.07 -25.45
CA ARG A 278 6.20 -9.77 -26.85
C ARG A 278 7.32 -8.72 -26.95
N GLU A 279 7.32 -7.69 -26.10
CA GLU A 279 8.38 -6.68 -26.09
C GLU A 279 9.69 -7.20 -25.49
N GLU A 280 9.64 -8.02 -24.44
CA GLU A 280 10.83 -8.66 -23.86
C GLU A 280 11.52 -9.61 -24.86
N ILE A 281 10.73 -10.39 -25.62
CA ILE A 281 11.25 -11.23 -26.71
C ILE A 281 11.95 -10.37 -27.76
N LYS A 282 11.43 -9.17 -28.09
CA LYS A 282 12.10 -8.29 -29.08
C LYS A 282 13.47 -7.83 -28.61
N THR A 283 13.62 -7.52 -27.31
CA THR A 283 14.88 -7.09 -26.70
C THR A 283 15.90 -8.21 -26.51
N ALA A 284 15.47 -9.48 -26.44
CA ALA A 284 16.38 -10.62 -26.30
C ALA A 284 17.23 -10.92 -27.55
N PHE A 285 16.93 -10.29 -28.69
CA PHE A 285 17.74 -10.40 -29.91
C PHE A 285 18.58 -9.14 -30.09
N LEU A 286 19.91 -9.30 -30.07
CA LEU A 286 20.86 -8.25 -30.41
C LEU A 286 20.70 -7.85 -31.89
N ASN A 287 20.31 -6.60 -32.12
CA ASN A 287 20.27 -5.99 -33.45
C ASN A 287 21.42 -4.97 -33.57
N THR A 288 22.20 -5.06 -34.65
CA THR A 288 22.83 -3.87 -35.27
C THR A 288 21.89 -3.34 -36.36
N GLU A 289 22.14 -2.16 -36.93
CA GLU A 289 21.27 -1.56 -37.98
C GLU A 289 20.98 -2.52 -39.15
N TYR A 290 21.90 -3.45 -39.45
CA TYR A 290 21.80 -4.34 -40.62
C TYR A 290 21.91 -5.83 -40.29
N THR A 291 22.41 -6.22 -39.10
CA THR A 291 22.67 -7.64 -38.76
C THR A 291 22.11 -7.97 -37.39
N PHE A 292 21.61 -9.18 -37.19
CA PHE A 292 21.24 -9.70 -35.88
C PHE A 292 22.00 -10.99 -35.56
N MET A 293 22.22 -11.23 -34.27
CA MET A 293 22.92 -12.43 -33.78
C MET A 293 21.98 -13.31 -32.96
N ILE A 294 22.02 -14.61 -33.22
CA ILE A 294 21.40 -15.67 -32.40
C ILE A 294 22.52 -16.47 -31.73
N ASP A 295 22.46 -16.65 -30.42
CA ASP A 295 23.36 -17.53 -29.66
C ASP A 295 22.53 -18.68 -29.11
N GLY A 296 23.08 -19.88 -29.10
CA GLY A 296 22.35 -21.04 -28.64
C GLY A 296 23.20 -22.29 -28.53
N TRP A 297 22.57 -23.39 -28.16
CA TRP A 297 23.19 -24.71 -28.04
C TRP A 297 22.55 -25.70 -29.00
N SER A 298 23.36 -26.44 -29.75
CA SER A 298 22.94 -27.53 -30.64
C SER A 298 23.69 -28.82 -30.27
N ARG A 299 23.09 -29.97 -30.59
CA ARG A 299 23.83 -31.25 -30.54
C ARG A 299 24.96 -31.21 -31.56
N LYS A 300 26.16 -31.66 -31.17
CA LYS A 300 27.35 -31.61 -32.04
C LYS A 300 27.16 -32.36 -33.37
N SER A 301 26.34 -33.42 -33.37
CA SER A 301 25.96 -34.18 -34.57
C SER A 301 25.11 -33.38 -35.57
N ASP A 302 24.39 -32.36 -35.10
CA ASP A 302 23.34 -31.68 -35.87
C ASP A 302 23.83 -30.35 -36.46
N VAL A 303 24.95 -29.82 -35.95
CA VAL A 303 25.58 -28.57 -36.43
C VAL A 303 25.89 -28.61 -37.94
N PRO A 304 26.45 -29.69 -38.52
CA PRO A 304 26.71 -29.74 -39.97
C PRO A 304 25.43 -29.67 -40.80
N LYS A 305 24.37 -30.37 -40.37
CA LYS A 305 23.06 -30.39 -41.06
C LYS A 305 22.40 -29.02 -41.02
N MET A 306 22.44 -28.36 -39.86
CA MET A 306 21.96 -26.99 -39.69
C MET A 306 22.68 -26.02 -40.63
N ARG A 307 24.02 -26.07 -40.67
CA ARG A 307 24.82 -25.18 -41.51
C ARG A 307 24.48 -25.33 -42.98
N GLU A 308 24.29 -26.56 -43.45
CA GLU A 308 23.92 -26.81 -44.85
C GLU A 308 22.52 -26.26 -45.22
N ILE A 309 21.53 -26.47 -44.34
CA ILE A 309 20.16 -25.99 -44.58
C ILE A 309 20.10 -24.47 -44.61
N LEU A 310 20.78 -23.83 -43.66
CA LEU A 310 20.76 -22.38 -43.54
C LEU A 310 21.56 -21.70 -44.66
N ALA A 311 22.72 -22.24 -45.04
CA ALA A 311 23.53 -21.69 -46.15
C ALA A 311 22.83 -21.82 -47.52
N LYS A 312 21.95 -22.82 -47.71
CA LYS A 312 21.14 -22.95 -48.93
C LYS A 312 20.03 -21.91 -49.02
N LYS A 313 19.49 -21.45 -47.88
CA LYS A 313 18.32 -20.58 -47.81
C LYS A 313 18.67 -19.10 -47.62
N TYR A 314 19.80 -18.81 -47.00
CA TYR A 314 20.27 -17.46 -46.70
C TYR A 314 21.68 -17.26 -47.28
N LYS A 315 21.82 -16.28 -48.19
CA LYS A 315 23.10 -16.01 -48.88
C LYS A 315 24.14 -15.32 -47.98
N GLU A 316 23.70 -14.69 -46.90
CA GLU A 316 24.50 -13.85 -46.00
C GLU A 316 24.33 -14.35 -44.55
N ILE A 317 24.74 -15.60 -44.30
CA ILE A 317 24.68 -16.21 -42.96
C ILE A 317 26.03 -16.78 -42.53
N GLU A 318 26.43 -16.52 -41.29
CA GLU A 318 27.66 -17.04 -40.68
C GLU A 318 27.34 -17.81 -39.39
N ILE A 319 27.92 -19.00 -39.21
CA ILE A 319 27.59 -19.98 -38.13
C ILE A 319 28.85 -20.58 -37.50
#